data_AF-A0A5S3W2F8-F1
#
_entry.id   AF-A0A5S3W2F8-F1
#
_cell.length_a   1.000
_cell.length_b   1.000
_cell.length_c   1.000
_cell.angle_alpha   90.00
_cell.angle_beta   90.00
_cell.angle_gamma   90.00
#
_symmetry.space_group_name_H-M   'P 1'
#
loop_
_entity.id
_entity.type
_entity.pdbx_description
1 polymer ?
#
loop_
_entity_poly.entity_id
_entity_poly.type
_entity_poly.pdbx_seq_one_letter_code
_entity_poly.pdbx_strand_id
1 'polypeptide(L)'
;DLALELSAWGVTQYKYANWLTPPPMQHFSVACQLNQSLGLVDAHNKVLTAGQRALQLGVSPRLASMLLRCETPIAQQLACFLAAILSE
;
A
#
# COMPACT_ATOMS: atom_id res chain seq x y z
N ASP A 1 -0.38 -1.50 -5.39
CA ASP A 1 -0.53 -0.02 -5.38
C ASP A 1 -2.00 0.33 -5.57
N LEU A 2 -2.58 -0.05 -6.72
CA LEU A 2 -4.00 0.10 -7.05
C LEU A 2 -5.00 -0.16 -5.91
N ALA A 3 -4.91 -1.27 -5.18
CA ALA A 3 -5.86 -1.57 -4.10
C ALA A 3 -5.79 -0.58 -2.93
N LEU A 4 -4.59 -0.06 -2.61
CA LEU A 4 -4.41 0.96 -1.57
C LEU A 4 -4.92 2.32 -2.04
N GLU A 5 -4.66 2.67 -3.30
CA GLU A 5 -5.15 3.90 -3.93
C GLU A 5 -6.68 3.94 -3.98
N LEU A 6 -7.32 2.84 -4.42
CA LEU A 6 -8.77 2.70 -4.41
C LEU A 6 -9.34 2.86 -3.00
N SER A 7 -8.70 2.25 -2.00
CA SER A 7 -9.07 2.40 -0.60
C SER A 7 -8.98 3.86 -0.13
N ALA A 8 -7.97 4.61 -0.61
CA ALA A 8 -7.80 6.03 -0.31
C ALA A 8 -8.81 6.93 -1.05
N TRP A 9 -9.29 6.51 -2.21
CA TRP A 9 -10.41 7.14 -2.93
C TRP A 9 -11.80 6.73 -2.38
N GLY A 10 -11.84 5.94 -1.30
CA GLY A 10 -13.08 5.50 -0.66
C GLY A 10 -13.72 4.25 -1.29
N VAL A 11 -13.06 3.64 -2.27
CA VAL A 11 -13.50 2.40 -2.93
C VAL A 11 -12.94 1.20 -2.18
N THR A 12 -13.75 0.62 -1.29
CA THR A 12 -13.33 -0.45 -0.37
C THR A 12 -13.64 -1.86 -0.87
N GLN A 13 -14.46 -1.99 -1.92
CA GLN A 13 -14.86 -3.29 -2.47
C GLN A 13 -14.68 -3.30 -3.98
N TYR A 14 -14.28 -4.47 -4.49
CA TYR A 14 -14.02 -4.69 -5.91
C TYR A 14 -15.18 -4.26 -6.83
N LYS A 15 -16.42 -4.51 -6.41
CA LYS A 15 -17.64 -4.18 -7.18
C LYS A 15 -17.96 -2.69 -7.25
N TYR A 16 -17.39 -1.88 -6.36
CA TYR A 16 -17.61 -0.43 -6.35
C TYR A 16 -16.62 0.32 -7.23
N ALA A 17 -15.54 -0.34 -7.66
CA ALA A 17 -14.65 0.20 -8.67
C ALA A 17 -15.30 0.06 -10.06
N ASN A 18 -15.39 1.17 -10.78
CA ASN A 18 -15.90 1.21 -12.14
C ASN A 18 -14.80 0.80 -13.14
N TRP A 19 -14.53 -0.50 -13.21
CA TRP A 19 -13.46 -1.04 -14.06
C TRP A 19 -13.82 -0.93 -15.55
N LEU A 20 -12.91 -0.36 -16.34
CA LEU A 20 -12.99 -0.50 -17.80
C LEU A 20 -12.66 -1.94 -18.22
N THR A 21 -11.55 -2.46 -17.68
CA THR A 21 -11.17 -3.87 -17.78
C THR A 21 -10.90 -4.39 -16.37
N PRO A 22 -11.78 -5.25 -15.82
CA PRO A 22 -11.64 -5.73 -14.45
C PRO A 22 -10.38 -6.59 -14.27
N PRO A 23 -9.51 -6.31 -13.28
CA PRO A 23 -8.42 -7.23 -12.94
C PRO A 23 -8.98 -8.50 -12.30
N PRO A 24 -8.29 -9.65 -12.34
CA PRO A 24 -8.75 -10.86 -11.67
C PRO A 24 -9.07 -10.60 -10.19
N MET A 25 -10.28 -10.97 -9.75
CA MET A 25 -10.76 -10.69 -8.39
C MET A 25 -9.81 -11.22 -7.31
N GLN A 26 -9.16 -12.35 -7.56
CA GLN A 26 -8.17 -12.94 -6.64
C GLN A 26 -6.97 -12.01 -6.42
N HIS A 27 -6.46 -11.35 -7.47
CA HIS A 27 -5.33 -10.42 -7.32
C HIS A 27 -5.72 -9.19 -6.49
N PHE A 28 -6.93 -8.67 -6.67
CA PHE A 28 -7.44 -7.59 -5.83
C PHE A 28 -7.55 -8.03 -4.36
N SER A 29 -8.12 -9.22 -4.11
CA SER A 29 -8.27 -9.77 -2.76
C SER A 29 -6.91 -9.93 -2.06
N VAL A 30 -5.91 -10.50 -2.73
CA VAL A 30 -4.56 -10.67 -2.18
C VAL A 30 -3.90 -9.32 -1.89
N ALA A 31 -4.11 -8.32 -2.75
CA ALA A 31 -3.59 -6.97 -2.52
C ALA A 31 -4.23 -6.31 -1.29
N CYS A 32 -5.54 -6.45 -1.10
CA CYS A 32 -6.23 -5.99 0.11
C CYS A 32 -5.69 -6.68 1.36
N GLN A 33 -5.55 -8.01 1.34
CA GLN A 33 -4.98 -8.78 2.46
C GLN A 33 -3.55 -8.34 2.80
N LEU A 34 -2.71 -8.13 1.79
CA LEU A 34 -1.37 -7.59 1.99
C LEU A 34 -1.42 -6.23 2.68
N ASN A 35 -2.23 -5.29 2.17
CA ASN A 35 -2.34 -3.95 2.75
C ASN A 35 -2.85 -3.98 4.21
N GLN A 36 -3.75 -4.92 4.54
CA GLN A 36 -4.18 -5.17 5.92
C GLN A 36 -3.03 -5.68 6.79
N SER A 37 -2.26 -6.67 6.33
CA SER A 37 -1.11 -7.21 7.08
C SER A 37 0.01 -6.18 7.31
N LEU A 38 0.13 -5.20 6.41
CA LEU A 38 1.06 -4.09 6.54
C LEU A 38 0.55 -2.96 7.44
N GLY A 39 -0.72 -3.01 7.86
CA GLY A 39 -1.36 -1.98 8.69
C GLY A 39 -1.68 -0.70 7.92
N LEU A 40 -1.85 -0.78 6.60
CA LEU A 40 -2.13 0.38 5.74
C LEU A 40 -3.63 0.61 5.55
N VAL A 41 -4.44 -0.45 5.68
CA VAL A 41 -5.90 -0.39 5.64
C VAL A 41 -6.50 -1.20 6.80
N ASP A 42 -7.74 -0.90 7.19
CA ASP A 42 -8.47 -1.65 8.21
C ASP A 42 -9.11 -2.94 7.66
N ALA A 43 -9.83 -3.67 8.53
CA ALA A 43 -10.56 -4.89 8.16
C ALA A 43 -11.65 -4.68 7.09
N HIS A 44 -12.09 -3.44 6.88
CA HIS A 44 -13.05 -3.03 5.86
C HIS A 44 -12.40 -2.40 4.63
N ASN A 45 -11.08 -2.56 4.45
CA ASN A 45 -10.28 -1.93 3.40
C ASN A 45 -10.37 -0.40 3.37
N LYS A 46 -10.64 0.26 4.49
CA LYS A 46 -10.52 1.72 4.59
C LYS A 46 -9.07 2.09 4.87
N VAL A 47 -8.58 3.12 4.20
CA VAL A 47 -7.22 3.60 4.40
C VAL A 47 -7.01 4.11 5.82
N LEU A 48 -5.92 3.68 6.46
CA LEU A 48 -5.46 4.18 7.76
C LEU A 48 -4.50 5.35 7.57
N THR A 49 -4.16 6.05 8.66
CA THR A 49 -3.16 7.15 8.62
C THR A 49 -1.80 6.69 8.08
N ALA A 50 -1.36 5.49 8.43
CA ALA A 50 -0.15 4.88 7.87
C ALA A 50 -0.28 4.61 6.37
N GLY A 51 -1.45 4.19 5.89
CA GLY A 51 -1.75 4.02 4.47
C GLY A 51 -1.69 5.32 3.68
N GLN A 52 -2.21 6.41 4.24
CA GLN A 52 -2.11 7.74 3.61
C GLN A 52 -0.66 8.20 3.52
N ARG A 53 0.13 8.04 4.59
CA ARG A 53 1.57 8.36 4.57
C ARG A 53 2.32 7.49 3.57
N ALA A 54 1.95 6.21 3.46
CA ALA A 54 2.56 5.29 2.51
C ALA A 54 2.33 5.73 1.05
N LEU A 55 1.12 6.20 0.74
CA LEU A 55 0.81 6.75 -0.60
C LEU A 55 1.60 8.02 -0.93
N GLN A 56 1.91 8.87 0.06
CA GLN A 56 2.72 10.07 -0.16
C GLN A 56 4.17 9.77 -0.56
N LEU A 57 4.67 8.56 -0.28
CA LEU A 57 6.02 8.16 -0.67
C LEU A 57 6.14 7.79 -2.15
N GLY A 58 5.02 7.53 -2.84
CA GLY A 58 5.03 7.20 -4.28
C GLY A 58 5.73 5.90 -4.65
N VAL A 59 5.90 4.98 -3.68
CA VAL A 59 6.51 3.66 -3.86
C VAL A 59 5.50 2.56 -3.51
N SER A 60 5.84 1.30 -3.83
CA SER A 60 4.94 0.18 -3.50
C SER A 60 4.61 0.11 -1.99
N PRO A 61 3.41 -0.37 -1.59
CA PRO A 61 2.98 -0.51 -0.20
C PRO A 61 3.98 -1.24 0.69
N ARG A 62 4.71 -2.22 0.15
CA ARG A 62 5.75 -2.95 0.89
C ARG A 62 6.92 -2.05 1.23
N LEU A 63 7.48 -1.34 0.24
CA LEU A 63 8.59 -0.41 0.45
C LEU A 63 8.18 0.77 1.32
N ALA A 64 6.99 1.33 1.08
CA ALA A 64 6.45 2.39 1.90
C ALA A 64 6.30 1.96 3.37
N SER A 65 5.78 0.74 3.62
CA SER A 65 5.68 0.20 4.97
C SER A 65 7.05 -0.02 5.63
N MET A 66 8.06 -0.42 4.86
CA MET A 66 9.44 -0.59 5.35
C MET A 66 10.02 0.76 5.77
N LEU A 67 9.89 1.79 4.91
CA LEU A 67 10.37 3.14 5.18
C LEU A 67 9.69 3.75 6.42
N LEU A 68 8.37 3.57 6.55
CA LEU A 68 7.60 4.10 7.68
C LEU A 68 7.86 3.40 9.02
N ARG A 69 8.42 2.19 9.03
CA ARG A 69 8.75 1.42 10.25
C ARG A 69 10.15 1.74 10.80
N CYS A 70 10.96 2.53 10.09
CA CYS A 70 12.33 2.82 10.53
C CYS A 70 12.36 3.95 11.57
N GLU A 71 12.78 3.63 12.80
CA GLU A 71 12.81 4.58 13.91
C GLU A 71 14.16 5.32 14.06
N THR A 72 15.26 4.74 13.54
CA THR A 72 16.60 5.33 13.67
C THR A 72 17.09 5.95 12.36
N PRO A 73 17.93 7.00 12.39
CA PRO A 73 18.49 7.60 11.18
C PRO A 73 19.26 6.60 10.30
N ILE A 74 19.98 5.67 10.94
CA ILE A 74 20.76 4.63 10.23
C ILE A 74 19.81 3.66 9.50
N ALA A 75 18.76 3.20 10.17
CA ALA A 75 17.76 2.31 9.56
C ALA A 75 17.04 3.01 8.40
N GLN A 76 16.70 4.29 8.54
CA GLN A 76 16.09 5.08 7.47
C GLN A 76 17.01 5.19 6.25
N GLN A 77 18.30 5.49 6.46
CA GLN A 77 19.26 5.58 5.36
C GLN A 77 19.40 4.24 4.61
N LEU A 78 19.52 3.12 5.34
CA LEU A 78 19.58 1.78 4.75
C LEU A 78 18.29 1.42 4.01
N ALA A 79 17.14 1.73 4.60
CA ALA A 79 15.84 1.47 3.98
C ALA A 79 15.64 2.30 2.71
N CYS A 80 16.10 3.55 2.67
CA CYS A 80 16.10 4.37 1.45
C CYS A 80 16.97 3.76 0.35
N PHE A 81 18.19 3.29 0.68
CA PHE A 81 19.04 2.62 -0.31
C PHE A 81 18.42 1.31 -0.82
N LEU A 82 17.88 0.49 0.07
CA LEU A 82 17.18 -0.74 -0.31
C LEU A 82 15.95 -0.44 -1.18
N ALA A 83 15.17 0.56 -0.82
CA ALA A 83 14.01 0.97 -1.60
C ALA A 83 14.41 1.44 -3.00
N ALA A 84 15.51 2.20 -3.13
CA ALA A 84 16.03 2.62 -4.43
C ALA A 84 16.42 1.42 -5.30
N ILE A 85 17.20 0.48 -4.76
CA ILE A 85 17.66 -0.72 -5.49
C ILE A 85 16.49 -1.63 -5.90
N LEU A 86 15.49 -1.80 -5.02
CA LEU A 86 14.34 -2.69 -5.28
C LEU A 86 13.24 -2.06 -6.13
N SER A 87 13.32 -0.75 -6.42
CA SER A 87 12.34 -0.06 -7.26
C SER A 87 12.73 -0.03 -8.74
N GLU A 88 13.96 -0.40 -9.08
CA GLU A 88 14.43 -0.67 -10.45
C GLU A 88 14.04 -2.09 -10.90
#